data_AF-A0A0G0NL50-F1
#
_entry.id   AF-A0A0G0NL50-F1
#
_cell.length_a   1.000
_cell.length_b   1.000
_cell.length_c   1.000
_cell.angle_alpha   90.00
_cell.angle_beta   90.00
_cell.angle_gamma   90.00
#
_symmetry.space_group_name_H-M   'P 1'
#
loop_
_entity.id
_entity.type
_entity.pdbx_description
1 polymer ?
#
loop_
_entity_poly.entity_id
_entity_poly.type
_entity_poly.pdbx_seq_one_letter_code
_entity_poly.pdbx_strand_id
1 'polypeptide(L)'
;MIIFLAEGVSTTVSKKIRISKTRIQLEVGPERIKELETLMSQTGLRTKADLLESALALFEWAIHERSSGNVIASLDEASHEFKQVCVPSIERVAPKK
;
A
#
# COMPACT_ATOMS: atom_id res chain seq x y z
N MET A 1 -32.87 -31.56 -41.08
CA MET A 1 -33.24 -30.39 -40.26
C MET A 1 -32.94 -30.67 -38.80
N ILE A 2 -31.71 -30.38 -38.36
CA ILE A 2 -31.39 -29.82 -37.05
C ILE A 2 -30.19 -28.91 -37.34
N ILE A 3 -30.40 -27.60 -37.24
CA ILE A 3 -29.39 -26.56 -37.42
C ILE A 3 -28.87 -26.27 -36.01
N PHE A 4 -27.57 -26.48 -35.77
CA PHE A 4 -26.88 -25.90 -34.62
C PHE A 4 -26.02 -24.74 -35.12
N LEU A 5 -26.61 -23.54 -35.02
CA LEU A 5 -25.91 -22.26 -34.99
C LEU A 5 -25.52 -22.02 -33.52
N ALA A 6 -24.23 -21.89 -33.25
CA ALA A 6 -23.74 -21.11 -32.11
C ALA A 6 -22.31 -20.66 -32.39
N GLU A 7 -22.21 -19.38 -32.68
CA GLU A 7 -21.00 -18.59 -32.84
C GLU A 7 -20.19 -18.53 -31.55
N GLY A 8 -18.90 -18.22 -31.65
CA GLY A 8 -18.14 -17.79 -30.49
C GLY A 8 -16.64 -18.03 -30.59
N VAL A 9 -15.99 -17.28 -31.48
CA VAL A 9 -14.54 -17.07 -31.45
C VAL A 9 -14.17 -16.51 -30.07
N SER A 10 -13.58 -17.33 -29.22
CA SER A 10 -12.97 -16.85 -27.97
C SER A 10 -11.58 -16.33 -28.29
N THR A 11 -11.52 -15.13 -28.88
CA THR A 11 -10.33 -14.30 -28.86
C THR A 11 -10.16 -13.79 -27.43
N THR A 12 -9.30 -14.44 -26.65
CA THR A 12 -8.76 -13.90 -25.40
C THR A 12 -8.05 -12.59 -25.71
N VAL A 13 -8.70 -11.48 -25.38
CA VAL A 13 -8.11 -10.13 -25.41
C VAL A 13 -7.05 -10.07 -24.31
N SER A 14 -5.77 -10.23 -24.67
CA SER A 14 -4.66 -9.88 -23.79
C SER A 14 -4.68 -8.38 -23.51
N LYS A 15 -5.25 -8.00 -22.36
CA LYS A 15 -5.25 -6.63 -21.87
C LYS A 15 -3.81 -6.22 -21.56
N LYS A 16 -3.17 -5.56 -22.52
CA LYS A 16 -1.82 -4.98 -22.38
C LYS A 16 -1.89 -3.87 -21.32
N ILE A 17 -1.46 -4.17 -20.08
CA ILE A 17 -1.38 -3.18 -19.01
C ILE A 17 -0.35 -2.13 -19.42
N ARG A 18 -0.79 -0.96 -19.84
CA ARG A 18 0.10 0.20 -20.00
C ARG A 18 0.40 0.72 -18.60
N ILE A 19 1.66 0.61 -18.16
CA ILE A 19 2.11 1.26 -16.93
C ILE A 19 2.33 2.74 -17.27
N SER A 20 1.27 3.54 -17.15
CA SER A 20 1.36 5.00 -17.26
C SER A 20 1.89 5.57 -15.94
N LYS A 21 3.02 6.28 -15.97
CA LYS A 21 3.52 7.02 -14.81
C LYS A 21 2.83 8.38 -14.72
N THR A 22 2.29 8.71 -13.56
CA THR A 22 1.73 10.04 -13.25
C THR A 22 2.67 10.79 -12.32
N ARG A 23 2.89 12.08 -12.57
CA ARG A 23 3.73 12.93 -11.70
C ARG A 23 2.84 13.62 -10.66
N ILE A 24 3.24 13.53 -9.40
CA ILE A 24 2.60 14.22 -8.27
C ILE A 24 3.58 15.29 -7.78
N GLN A 25 3.07 16.48 -7.48
CA GLN A 25 3.82 17.54 -6.81
C GLN A 25 3.40 17.57 -5.34
N LEU A 26 4.37 17.51 -4.44
CA LEU A 26 4.16 17.54 -2.99
C LEU A 26 4.82 18.79 -2.42
N GLU A 27 4.09 19.57 -1.66
CA GLU A 27 4.63 20.66 -0.86
C GLU A 27 5.09 20.10 0.49
N VAL A 28 6.37 20.20 0.77
CA VAL A 28 7.00 19.61 1.95
C VAL A 28 8.01 20.60 2.52
N GLY A 29 7.96 20.81 3.83
CA GLY A 29 8.92 21.69 4.51
C GLY A 29 10.36 21.18 4.42
N PRO A 30 11.37 22.08 4.49
CA PRO A 30 12.77 21.72 4.29
C PRO A 30 13.30 20.68 5.29
N GLU A 31 12.86 20.72 6.55
CA GLU A 31 13.27 19.71 7.55
C GLU A 31 12.70 18.33 7.21
N ARG A 32 11.46 18.27 6.71
CA ARG A 32 10.85 17.01 6.32
C ARG A 32 11.53 16.40 5.08
N ILE A 33 12.11 17.21 4.19
CA ILE A 33 12.95 16.70 3.10
C ILE A 33 14.19 15.98 3.63
N LYS A 34 14.87 16.53 4.65
CA LYS A 34 16.03 15.87 5.27
C LYS A 34 15.65 14.55 5.95
N GLU A 35 14.49 14.50 6.59
CA GLU A 35 13.96 13.26 7.18
C GLU A 35 13.72 12.19 6.10
N LEU A 36 13.12 12.57 4.96
CA LEU A 36 12.93 11.64 3.83
C LEU A 36 14.27 11.12 3.30
N GLU A 37 15.27 11.98 3.15
CA GLU A 37 16.61 11.58 2.68
C GLU A 37 17.32 10.67 3.68
N THR A 38 17.10 10.88 4.98
CA THR A 38 17.58 9.98 6.04
C THR A 38 16.92 8.61 5.93
N LEU A 39 15.60 8.55 5.78
CA LEU A 39 14.86 7.30 5.59
C LEU A 39 15.31 6.55 4.32
N MET A 40 15.52 7.29 3.22
CA MET A 40 16.07 6.71 1.98
C MET A 40 17.44 6.07 2.20
N SER A 41 18.33 6.76 2.92
CA SER A 41 19.66 6.24 3.27
C SER A 41 19.58 4.97 4.11
N GLN A 42 18.73 4.96 5.15
CA GLN A 42 18.55 3.81 6.04
C GLN A 42 17.95 2.58 5.35
N THR A 43 17.12 2.79 4.33
CA THR A 43 16.41 1.72 3.61
C THR A 43 17.07 1.33 2.29
N GLY A 44 18.11 2.06 1.86
CA GLY A 44 18.78 1.84 0.58
C GLY A 44 17.98 2.29 -0.66
N LEU A 45 16.95 3.10 -0.48
CA LEU A 45 16.09 3.57 -1.56
C LEU A 45 16.74 4.74 -2.31
N ARG A 46 16.65 4.70 -3.65
CA ARG A 46 17.40 5.62 -4.52
C ARG A 46 16.63 6.88 -4.88
N THR A 47 15.30 6.81 -4.93
CA THR A 47 14.46 7.95 -5.28
C THR A 47 13.35 8.18 -4.25
N LYS A 48 12.89 9.44 -4.15
CA LYS A 48 11.73 9.80 -3.33
C LYS A 48 10.44 9.09 -3.79
N ALA A 49 10.37 8.72 -5.08
CA ALA A 49 9.27 7.91 -5.61
C ALA A 49 9.32 6.47 -5.06
N ASP A 50 10.50 5.86 -4.97
CA ASP A 50 10.64 4.50 -4.39
C ASP A 50 10.29 4.50 -2.89
N LEU A 51 10.66 5.56 -2.16
CA LEU A 51 10.24 5.75 -0.78
C LEU A 51 8.73 5.87 -0.66
N LEU A 52 8.11 6.68 -1.51
CA LEU A 52 6.66 6.85 -1.51
C LEU A 52 5.94 5.54 -1.83
N GLU A 53 6.41 4.79 -2.83
CA GLU A 53 5.87 3.47 -3.18
C GLU A 53 5.93 2.51 -1.99
N SER A 54 7.09 2.43 -1.32
CA SER A 54 7.28 1.57 -0.15
C SER A 54 6.39 1.99 1.02
N ALA A 55 6.25 3.30 1.26
CA ALA A 55 5.39 3.85 2.30
C ALA A 55 3.91 3.58 2.00
N LEU A 56 3.49 3.68 0.73
CA LEU A 56 2.13 3.37 0.30
C LEU A 56 1.81 1.89 0.51
N ALA A 57 2.70 0.98 0.11
CA ALA A 57 2.51 -0.45 0.33
C ALA A 57 2.34 -0.80 1.82
N LEU A 58 3.15 -0.20 2.70
CA LEU A 58 3.00 -0.36 4.15
C LEU A 58 1.66 0.20 4.65
N PHE A 59 1.26 1.36 4.14
CA PHE A 59 0.01 2.01 4.54
C PHE A 59 -1.23 1.22 4.08
N GLU A 60 -1.20 0.66 2.86
CA GLU A 60 -2.24 -0.22 2.34
C GLU A 60 -2.37 -1.49 3.17
N TRP A 61 -1.25 -2.15 3.50
CA TRP A 61 -1.25 -3.31 4.39
C TRP A 61 -1.83 -2.95 5.75
N ALA A 62 -1.42 -1.83 6.34
CA ALA A 62 -1.92 -1.39 7.64
C ALA A 62 -3.44 -1.12 7.65
N ILE A 63 -3.98 -0.53 6.58
CA ILE A 63 -5.42 -0.38 6.39
C ILE A 63 -6.11 -1.74 6.31
N HIS A 64 -5.54 -2.68 5.56
CA HIS A 64 -6.11 -4.01 5.42
C HIS A 64 -6.18 -4.75 6.76
N GLU A 65 -5.09 -4.74 7.54
CA GLU A 65 -5.08 -5.33 8.88
C GLU A 65 -6.14 -4.70 9.78
N ARG A 66 -6.16 -3.36 9.85
CA ARG A 66 -7.09 -2.66 10.74
C ARG A 66 -8.55 -2.89 10.35
N SER A 67 -8.87 -2.86 9.07
CA SER A 67 -10.24 -3.10 8.56
C SER A 67 -10.70 -4.55 8.76
N SER A 68 -9.76 -5.50 8.81
CA SER A 68 -10.03 -6.90 9.15
C SER A 68 -10.25 -7.11 10.66
N GLY A 69 -10.14 -6.06 11.48
CA GLY A 69 -10.30 -6.10 12.94
C GLY A 69 -9.02 -6.34 13.71
N ASN A 70 -7.88 -6.47 13.03
CA ASN A 70 -6.58 -6.66 13.67
C ASN A 70 -6.06 -5.33 14.25
N VAL A 71 -5.04 -5.45 15.10
CA VAL A 71 -4.31 -4.34 15.70
C VAL A 71 -2.84 -4.43 15.27
N ILE A 72 -2.26 -3.28 14.94
CA ILE A 72 -0.84 -3.19 14.58
C ILE A 72 -0.05 -2.83 15.83
N ALA A 73 0.91 -3.67 16.20
CA ALA A 73 1.70 -3.46 17.42
C ALA A 73 3.09 -4.08 17.30
N SER A 74 4.01 -3.53 18.09
CA SER A 74 5.27 -4.20 18.42
C SER A 74 5.01 -5.14 19.60
N LEU A 75 5.45 -6.38 19.47
CA LEU A 75 5.45 -7.38 20.54
C LEU A 75 6.90 -7.75 20.85
N ASP A 76 7.32 -7.54 22.09
CA ASP A 76 8.56 -8.11 22.61
C ASP A 76 8.22 -9.42 23.32
N GLU A 77 8.64 -10.54 22.75
CA GLU A 77 8.34 -11.87 23.30
C GLU A 77 9.07 -12.16 24.61
N ALA A 78 10.23 -11.54 24.85
CA ALA A 78 11.03 -11.79 26.05
C ALA A 78 10.47 -11.05 27.27
N SER A 79 10.03 -9.80 27.08
CA SER A 79 9.43 -8.98 28.14
C SER A 79 7.90 -9.07 28.19
N HIS A 80 7.27 -9.70 27.19
CA HIS A 80 5.83 -9.66 26.94
C HIS A 80 5.26 -8.24 26.82
N GLU A 81 6.11 -7.25 26.49
CA GLU A 81 5.65 -5.89 26.27
C GLU A 81 4.93 -5.76 24.91
N PHE A 82 3.72 -5.20 24.97
CA PHE A 82 2.90 -4.92 23.81
C PHE A 82 2.73 -3.42 23.63
N LYS A 83 3.19 -2.89 22.49
CA LYS A 83 3.07 -1.47 22.16
C LYS A 83 2.31 -1.30 20.85
N GLN A 84 1.05 -0.90 20.97
CA GLN A 84 0.19 -0.61 19.83
C GLN A 84 0.61 0.66 19.10
N VAL A 85 0.63 0.58 17.77
CA VAL A 85 0.75 1.74 16.89
C VAL A 85 -0.62 2.38 16.72
N CYS A 86 -0.79 3.59 17.22
CA CYS A 86 -2.04 4.35 17.09
C CYS A 86 -1.87 5.46 16.04
N VAL A 87 -2.38 5.21 14.83
CA VAL A 87 -2.41 6.20 13.75
C VAL A 87 -3.87 6.61 13.50
N PRO A 88 -4.26 7.88 13.78
CA PRO A 88 -5.67 8.29 13.72
C PRO A 88 -6.35 8.08 12.36
N SER A 89 -5.62 8.17 11.25
CA SER A 89 -6.18 7.92 9.92
C SER A 89 -6.50 6.44 9.68
N ILE A 90 -5.72 5.52 10.25
CA ILE A 90 -5.91 4.08 10.13
C ILE A 90 -7.03 3.62 11.07
N GLU A 91 -7.13 4.16 12.28
CA GLU A 91 -8.21 3.79 13.22
C GLU A 91 -9.63 4.04 12.67
N ARG A 92 -9.78 4.97 11.72
CA ARG A 92 -11.07 5.26 11.07
C ARG A 92 -11.63 4.10 10.25
N VAL A 93 -10.78 3.16 9.82
CA VAL A 93 -11.21 2.00 9.03
C VAL A 93 -11.50 0.76 9.88
N ALA A 94 -11.39 0.86 11.21
CA ALA A 94 -11.73 -0.24 12.11
C ALA A 94 -13.19 -0.69 11.89
N PRO A 95 -13.50 -1.99 12.03
CA PRO A 95 -14.85 -2.50 11.83
C PRO A 95 -15.83 -1.83 12.80
N LYS A 96 -16.98 -1.41 12.28
CA LYS A 96 -18.07 -0.90 13.09
C LYS A 96 -18.71 -2.07 13.82
N LYS A 97 -18.77 -2.00 15.14
CA LYS A 97 -19.53 -2.93 15.99
C LYS A 97 -21.02 -2.71 15.84
#